data_AF-M7NZA2-F1
#
_entry.id   AF-M7NZA2-F1
#
_cell.length_a   1.000
_cell.length_b   1.000
_cell.length_c   1.000
_cell.angle_alpha   90.00
_cell.angle_beta   90.00
_cell.angle_gamma   90.00
#
_symmetry.space_group_name_H-M   'P 1'
#
loop_
_entity.id
_entity.type
_entity.pdbx_description
1 polymer ?
#
loop_
_entity_poly.entity_id
_entity_poly.type
_entity_poly.pdbx_seq_one_letter_code
_entity_poly.pdbx_strand_id
1 'polypeptide(L)' 'MAKQLLERKGVNFQEIRVDLDPDKRQEMMQKSRQRTVPQIFINGKSIGGYTDLAQLQRSNQLDDLLAANS' A
#
# COMPACT_ATOMS: atom_id res chain seq x y z
N MET A 1 2.91 -9.44 -6.05
CA MET A 1 1.51 -9.56 -5.57
C MET A 1 0.85 -8.19 -5.39
N ALA A 2 1.20 -7.39 -4.37
CA ALA A 2 0.59 -6.06 -4.19
C ALA A 2 0.80 -5.12 -5.39
N LYS A 3 2.04 -4.98 -5.87
CA LYS A 3 2.35 -4.16 -7.07
C LYS A 3 1.57 -4.60 -8.29
N GLN A 4 1.57 -5.89 -8.60
CA GLN A 4 0.82 -6.45 -9.73
C GLN A 4 -0.69 -6.16 -9.65
N LEU A 5 -1.27 -6.12 -8.45
CA LEU A 5 -2.68 -5.74 -8.28
C LEU A 5 -2.87 -4.27 -8.67
N LEU A 6 -2.01 -3.37 -8.18
CA LEU A 6 -2.07 -1.94 -8.49
C LEU A 6 -1.75 -1.65 -9.97
N GLU A 7 -0.78 -2.35 -10.57
CA GLU A 7 -0.47 -2.29 -12.00
C GLU A 7 -1.68 -2.72 -12.86
N ARG A 8 -2.37 -3.80 -12.48
CA ARG A 8 -3.60 -4.24 -13.16
C ARG A 8 -4.74 -3.23 -13.04
N LYS A 9 -4.76 -2.44 -11.97
CA LYS A 9 -5.71 -1.33 -11.80
C LYS A 9 -5.34 -0.10 -12.63
N GLY A 10 -4.15 -0.08 -13.24
CA GLY A 10 -3.68 1.05 -14.03
C GLY A 10 -3.42 2.30 -13.19
N VAL A 11 -3.22 2.15 -11.88
CA VAL A 11 -2.95 3.28 -10.99
C VAL A 11 -1.46 3.56 -10.87
N ASN A 12 -1.12 4.84 -10.81
CA ASN A 12 0.23 5.27 -10.49
C ASN A 12 0.48 5.10 -8.98
N PHE A 13 1.59 4.48 -8.62
CA PHE A 13 2.01 4.34 -7.23
C PHE A 13 3.52 4.55 -7.12
N GLN A 14 3.95 5.00 -5.94
CA GLN A 14 5.37 5.08 -5.62
C GLN A 14 5.80 3.83 -4.86
N GLU A 15 6.86 3.20 -5.34
CA GLU A 15 7.52 2.12 -4.60
C GLU A 15 8.63 2.69 -3.71
N ILE A 16 8.55 2.42 -2.42
CA ILE A 16 9.62 2.73 -1.45
C ILE A 16 10.26 1.41 -1.05
N ARG A 17 11.49 1.16 -1.50
CA ARG A 17 12.29 -0.01 -1.09
C ARG A 17 12.95 0.26 0.25
N VAL A 18 12.49 -0.42 1.28
CA VAL A 18 13.03 -0.34 2.65
C VAL A 18 14.09 -1.40 2.96
N ASP A 19 14.28 -2.38 2.06
CA ASP A 19 15.21 -3.51 2.28
C ASP A 19 16.68 -3.08 2.25
N LEU A 20 16.98 -1.96 1.60
CA LEU A 20 18.34 -1.42 1.42
C LEU A 20 18.60 -0.18 2.28
N ASP A 21 17.60 0.28 3.05
CA ASP A 21 17.62 1.55 3.76
C ASP A 21 16.94 1.38 5.14
N PRO A 22 17.73 1.10 6.19
CA PRO A 22 17.23 0.90 7.54
C PRO A 22 16.45 2.09 8.10
N ASP A 23 16.82 3.32 7.70
CA ASP A 23 16.17 4.54 8.17
C ASP A 23 14.77 4.65 7.56
N LYS A 24 14.63 4.39 6.25
CA LYS A 24 13.31 4.29 5.61
C LYS A 24 12.47 3.16 6.18
N ARG A 25 13.09 2.03 6.53
CA ARG A 25 12.38 0.93 7.21
C ARG A 25 11.81 1.40 8.55
N GLN A 26 12.59 2.12 9.34
CA GLN A 26 12.15 2.65 10.62
C GLN A 26 11.04 3.71 10.45
N GLU A 27 11.19 4.62 9.49
CA GLU A 27 10.17 5.62 9.15
C GLU A 27 8.85 4.96 8.75
N MET A 28 8.89 3.97 7.86
CA MET A 28 7.68 3.25 7.44
C MET A 28 7.04 2.46 8.58
N MET A 29 7.83 1.85 9.47
CA MET A 29 7.31 1.19 10.68
C MET A 29 6.59 2.17 11.61
N GLN A 30 7.12 3.38 11.79
CA GLN A 30 6.46 4.40 12.60
C GLN A 30 5.15 4.87 11.96
N LYS A 31 5.13 5.02 10.63
CA LYS A 31 3.95 5.46 9.87
C LYS A 31 2.85 4.39 9.79
N SER A 32 3.19 3.14 9.54
CA SER A 32 2.21 2.05 9.38
C SER A 32 1.82 1.40 10.70
N ARG A 33 2.65 1.53 11.75
CA ARG A 33 2.62 0.73 12.97
C ARG A 33 2.72 -0.79 12.72
N GLN A 34 3.22 -1.17 11.55
CA GLN A 34 3.41 -2.56 11.14
C GLN A 34 4.89 -2.86 10.98
N ARG A 35 5.29 -4.11 11.26
CA ARG A 35 6.69 -4.57 11.17
C ARG A 35 6.96 -5.39 9.91
N THR A 36 5.91 -5.87 9.26
CA THR A 36 5.96 -6.72 8.07
C THR A 36 5.82 -5.90 6.80
N VAL A 37 6.39 -6.40 5.71
CA VAL A 37 6.20 -5.88 4.35
C VAL A 37 5.34 -6.88 3.54
N PRO A 38 4.61 -6.43 2.51
CA PRO A 38 4.47 -5.04 2.05
C PRO A 38 3.64 -4.18 3.01
N GLN A 39 3.91 -2.88 3.05
CA GLN A 39 3.10 -1.87 3.75
C GLN A 39 2.53 -0.92 2.70
N ILE A 40 1.21 -0.82 2.64
CA ILE A 40 0.52 -0.11 1.58
C ILE A 40 -0.22 1.08 2.19
N PHE A 41 -0.03 2.22 1.54
CA PHE A 41 -0.71 3.46 1.87
C PHE A 41 -1.50 3.93 0.65
N ILE A 42 -2.76 4.30 0.86
CA ILE A 42 -3.59 4.96 -0.14
C ILE A 42 -3.99 6.31 0.45
N ASN A 43 -3.74 7.39 -0.28
CA ASN A 43 -4.08 8.77 0.13
C ASN A 43 -3.51 9.13 1.52
N GLY A 44 -2.28 8.69 1.82
CA GLY A 44 -1.62 8.90 3.11
C GLY A 44 -2.13 8.03 4.26
N LYS A 45 -3.16 7.20 4.05
CA LYS A 45 -3.70 6.27 5.04
C LYS A 45 -3.08 4.88 4.88
N SER A 46 -2.55 4.33 5.97
CA SER A 46 -2.12 2.92 6.02
C SER A 46 -3.35 2.02 5.88
N ILE A 47 -3.38 1.20 4.84
CA ILE A 47 -4.40 0.15 4.66
C ILE A 47 -3.89 -1.22 5.09
N GLY A 48 -2.57 -1.35 5.31
CA GLY A 48 -1.96 -2.57 5.82
C GLY A 48 -1.15 -3.31 4.76
N GLY A 49 -1.26 -4.63 4.75
CA GLY A 49 -0.48 -5.51 3.88
C GLY A 49 -1.22 -5.92 2.61
N TYR A 50 -0.64 -6.90 1.91
CA TYR A 50 -1.25 -7.43 0.69
C TYR A 50 -2.65 -8.03 0.93
N THR A 51 -2.85 -8.70 2.06
CA THR A 51 -4.16 -9.30 2.41
C THR A 51 -5.24 -8.24 2.51
N ASP A 52 -4.95 -7.12 3.18
CA ASP A 52 -5.89 -6.01 3.34
C ASP A 52 -6.22 -5.38 1.98
N LEU A 53 -5.20 -5.17 1.13
CA LEU A 53 -5.40 -4.68 -0.24
C LEU A 53 -6.28 -5.63 -1.07
N ALA A 54 -6.01 -6.94 -0.99
CA ALA A 54 -6.78 -7.94 -1.71
C ALA A 54 -8.22 -8.05 -1.18
N GLN A 55 -8.43 -7.82 0.12
CA GLN A 55 -9.76 -7.76 0.72
C GLN A 55 -10.55 -6.56 0.20
N LEU A 56 -9.94 -5.36 0.16
CA LEU A 56 -10.56 -4.16 -0.42
C LEU A 56 -10.92 -4.35 -1.89
N GLN A 57 -10.08 -5.06 -2.64
CA GLN A 57 -10.37 -5.41 -4.03
C GLN A 57 -11.57 -6.35 -4.14
N ARG A 58 -11.67 -7.35 -3.25
CA ARG A 58 -12.80 -8.30 -3.24
C ARG A 58 -14.11 -7.67 -2.79
N SER A 59 -14.05 -6.63 -1.96
CA SER A 59 -15.23 -5.88 -1.52
C SER A 59 -15.61 -4.74 -2.47
N ASN A 60 -14.94 -4.58 -3.61
CA ASN A 60 -15.07 -3.46 -4.55
C ASN A 60 -14.82 -2.07 -3.93
N GLN A 61 -14.28 -1.99 -2.72
CA GLN A 61 -13.98 -0.71 -2.04
C GLN A 61 -12.63 -0.13 -2.46
N LEU A 62 -11.78 -0.93 -3.09
CA LEU A 62 -10.47 -0.46 -3.53
C LEU A 62 -10.57 0.64 -4.58
N ASP A 63 -11.51 0.52 -5.52
CA ASP A 63 -11.67 1.51 -6.58
C ASP A 63 -12.12 2.86 -6.04
N ASP A 64 -13.06 2.89 -5.09
CA ASP A 64 -13.49 4.11 -4.41
C ASP A 64 -12.33 4.80 -3.68
N LEU A 65 -11.49 4.01 -2.98
CA LEU A 65 -10.33 4.53 -2.28
C LEU A 65 -9.28 5.10 -3.24
N LEU A 66 -9.09 4.47 -4.40
CA LEU A 66 -8.18 4.96 -5.44
C LEU A 66 -8.73 6.20 -6.16
N ALA A 67 -10.05 6.28 -6.34
CA ALA A 67 -10.73 7.38 -7.03
C ALA A 67 -10.85 8.65 -6.18
N ALA A 68 -10.78 8.55 -4.85
CA ALA A 68 -10.98 9.65 -3.90
C ALA A 68 -10.00 10.85 -4.01
N ASN A 69 -9.10 10.87 -5.00
CA ASN A 69 -8.19 11.98 -5.33
C ASN A 69 -8.18 12.33 -6.83
N SER A 70 -9.26 12.01 -7.57
CA SER A 70 -9.44 12.38 -8.99
C SER A 70 -10.20 13.68 -9.15
#